data_AF-A0A9X6NJB6-F1
#
_entry.id   AF-A0A9X6NJB6-F1
#
_cell.length_a   1.000
_cell.length_b   1.000
_cell.length_c   1.000
_cell.angle_alpha   90.00
_cell.angle_beta   90.00
_cell.angle_gamma   90.00
#
_symmetry.space_group_name_H-M   'P 1'
#
loop_
_entity.id
_entity.type
_entity.pdbx_description
1 polymer ?
#
loop_
_entity_poly.entity_id
_entity_poly.type
_entity_poly.pdbx_seq_one_letter_code
_entity_poly.pdbx_strand_id
1 'polypeptide(L)'
;MTEEAFCRRIEEKGTVYVCSFSNDCVIKQKGCRACRYKKCLELGMNMKNMRNKGLWKSNKTSIATQTNIAIAVPIQNHLQSTRSDAQSSEKIETDNLSGFLIQQAEIFEAGLQIKWRTVQSVMEAADKCFGNLILQCKATLDGTLRYGNGPCQPLSSHGSLVDAFSYRNVECAERIRTFASMLPGASKLDDSSKESVVLGWKRSVFWMVRKAPNMLHGSPAFAYEDCYINCGIRDLRCSQYWQESLSDAHINTFIYKFCEEFEDIGLTEMESLLLLAVVMFEPIAGGEVSNPKGHQLSRLIHQHYGDILFGLLKQRCSDKTELVTICQKLERFFCALQDVYKLHEYYADIFYPRQ
;
A
#
# COMPACT_ATOMS: atom_id res chain seq x y z
N MET A 1 -22.50 22.48 21.34
CA MET A 1 -23.05 21.12 21.15
C MET A 1 -22.49 20.25 22.26
N THR A 2 -23.34 19.61 23.07
CA THR A 2 -22.90 18.74 24.16
C THR A 2 -22.27 17.45 23.61
N GLU A 3 -21.37 16.83 24.36
CA GLU A 3 -20.74 15.55 23.95
C GLU A 3 -21.77 14.43 23.75
N GLU A 4 -22.86 14.46 24.53
CA GLU A 4 -23.97 13.53 24.38
C GLU A 4 -24.70 13.70 23.04
N ALA A 5 -24.97 14.95 22.63
CA ALA A 5 -25.58 15.23 21.33
C ALA A 5 -24.65 14.88 20.15
N PHE A 6 -23.34 14.95 20.36
CA PHE A 6 -22.34 14.53 19.38
C PHE A 6 -22.35 12.99 19.20
N CYS A 7 -22.24 12.21 20.29
CA CYS A 7 -22.26 10.75 20.24
C CYS A 7 -23.57 10.20 19.64
N ARG A 8 -24.69 10.81 20.02
CA ARG A 8 -26.02 10.44 19.51
C ARG A 8 -26.10 10.50 17.98
N ARG A 9 -25.60 11.58 17.37
CA ARG A 9 -25.63 11.74 15.90
C ARG A 9 -24.75 10.71 15.19
N ILE A 10 -23.63 10.32 15.80
CA ILE A 10 -22.71 9.34 15.23
C ILE A 10 -23.39 7.99 15.13
N GLU A 11 -24.05 7.56 16.21
CA GLU A 11 -24.77 6.30 16.24
C GLU A 11 -26.04 6.31 15.37
N GLU A 12 -26.82 7.39 15.41
CA GLU A 12 -28.03 7.52 14.57
C GLU A 12 -27.70 7.45 13.08
N LYS A 13 -26.57 8.03 12.67
CA LYS A 13 -26.13 8.05 11.27
C LYS A 13 -25.22 6.88 10.89
N GLY A 14 -24.79 6.05 11.85
CA GLY A 14 -23.78 5.01 11.62
C GLY A 14 -22.47 5.55 11.02
N THR A 15 -22.11 6.81 11.29
CA THR A 15 -20.95 7.45 10.68
C THR A 15 -19.67 6.98 11.37
N VAL A 16 -18.69 6.49 10.59
CA VAL A 16 -17.37 6.11 11.11
C VAL A 16 -16.40 7.27 10.88
N TYR A 17 -15.74 7.72 11.94
CA TYR A 17 -14.67 8.73 11.85
C TYR A 17 -13.31 8.06 11.98
N VAL A 18 -12.37 8.44 11.11
CA VAL A 18 -10.97 8.02 11.14
C VAL A 18 -10.12 9.21 11.59
N CYS A 19 -9.17 8.98 12.49
CA CYS A 19 -8.20 10.01 12.87
C CYS A 19 -7.11 10.09 11.80
N SER A 20 -6.79 11.30 11.35
CA SER A 20 -5.66 11.54 10.42
C SER A 20 -4.29 11.58 11.11
N PHE A 21 -4.24 11.32 12.42
CA PHE A 21 -3.05 11.37 13.28
C PHE A 21 -2.95 10.09 14.12
N SER A 22 -2.20 10.13 15.23
CA SER A 22 -1.89 9.03 16.16
C SER A 22 -3.02 8.60 17.12
N ASN A 23 -4.30 8.91 16.83
CA ASN A 23 -5.43 8.57 17.71
C ASN A 23 -5.35 9.08 19.18
N ASP A 24 -4.60 10.16 19.41
CA ASP A 24 -4.29 10.77 20.72
C ASP A 24 -4.47 12.30 20.73
N CYS A 25 -5.16 12.86 19.74
CA CYS A 25 -5.37 14.31 19.62
C CYS A 25 -5.99 14.94 20.88
N VAL A 26 -5.51 16.13 21.26
CA VAL A 26 -6.11 16.94 22.34
C VAL A 26 -7.52 17.39 21.95
N ILE A 27 -8.53 17.02 22.75
CA ILE A 27 -9.94 17.26 22.43
C ILE A 27 -10.32 18.72 22.68
N LYS A 28 -10.59 19.44 21.59
CA LYS A 28 -11.23 20.78 21.58
C LYS A 28 -12.62 20.67 20.92
N GLN A 29 -13.52 21.63 21.14
CA GLN A 29 -14.89 21.61 20.58
C GLN A 29 -14.96 21.43 19.04
N LYS A 30 -13.92 21.87 18.31
CA LYS A 30 -13.76 21.72 16.85
C LYS A 30 -12.55 20.82 16.47
N GLY A 31 -12.14 19.90 17.34
CA GLY A 31 -11.00 19.00 17.12
C GLY A 31 -11.34 17.71 16.34
N CYS A 32 -10.38 16.78 16.30
CA CYS A 32 -10.52 15.47 15.66
C CYS A 32 -11.76 14.72 16.17
N ARG A 33 -12.72 14.45 15.26
CA ARG A 33 -13.98 13.79 15.59
C ARG A 33 -13.79 12.34 16.04
N ALA A 34 -12.81 11.63 15.47
CA ALA A 34 -12.50 10.26 15.84
C ALA A 34 -11.99 10.16 17.29
N CYS A 35 -10.97 10.96 17.65
CA CYS A 35 -10.44 11.00 19.03
C CYS A 35 -11.50 11.49 20.03
N ARG A 36 -12.34 12.45 19.63
CA ARG A 36 -13.44 12.94 20.48
C ARG A 36 -14.44 11.85 20.78
N TYR A 37 -14.86 11.09 19.76
CA TYR A 37 -15.79 9.97 19.95
C TYR A 37 -15.18 8.85 20.80
N LYS A 38 -13.92 8.49 20.55
CA LYS A 38 -13.15 7.54 21.38
C LYS A 38 -13.13 7.99 22.85
N LYS A 39 -12.89 9.27 23.12
CA LYS A 39 -12.91 9.82 24.49
C LYS A 39 -14.29 9.72 25.14
N CYS A 40 -15.36 9.96 24.40
CA CYS A 40 -16.72 9.78 24.92
C CYS A 40 -17.00 8.32 25.30
N LEU A 41 -16.54 7.36 24.50
CA LEU A 41 -16.64 5.92 24.82
C LEU A 41 -15.84 5.56 26.08
N GLU A 42 -14.62 6.09 26.23
CA GLU A 42 -13.79 5.91 27.44
C GLU A 42 -14.46 6.46 28.71
N LEU A 43 -15.20 7.57 28.58
CA LEU A 43 -15.98 8.16 29.67
C LEU A 43 -17.30 7.41 29.95
N GLY A 44 -17.54 6.27 29.29
CA GLY A 44 -18.71 5.45 29.51
C GLY A 44 -19.98 5.95 28.84
N MET A 45 -19.88 6.88 27.86
CA MET A 45 -21.01 7.28 27.02
C MET A 45 -21.35 6.16 26.03
N ASN A 46 -21.97 5.09 26.52
CA ASN A 46 -22.46 3.97 25.73
C ASN A 46 -23.97 4.09 25.57
N MET A 47 -24.43 4.46 24.37
CA MET A 47 -25.85 4.69 24.11
C MET A 47 -26.69 3.41 24.17
N LYS A 48 -26.09 2.22 24.05
CA LYS A 48 -26.79 0.96 24.33
C LYS A 48 -27.30 0.92 25.77
N ASN A 49 -26.57 1.53 26.72
CA ASN A 49 -27.00 1.67 28.11
C ASN A 49 -28.04 2.78 28.30
N MET A 50 -28.05 3.82 27.47
CA MET A 50 -29.07 4.88 27.54
C MET A 50 -30.43 4.41 26.97
N ARG A 51 -30.42 3.50 25.99
CA ARG A 51 -31.62 2.81 25.48
C ARG A 51 -32.35 2.02 26.57
N ASN A 52 -31.60 1.31 27.42
CA ASN A 52 -32.15 0.46 28.47
C ASN A 52 -32.67 1.23 29.69
N LYS A 53 -32.28 2.50 29.87
CA LYS A 53 -32.75 3.35 30.99
C LYS A 53 -34.08 4.05 30.72
N GLY A 54 -34.81 3.68 29.66
CA GLY A 54 -36.15 4.23 29.37
C GLY A 54 -36.16 5.70 28.93
N LEU A 55 -34.98 6.32 28.75
CA LEU A 55 -34.84 7.72 28.32
C LEU A 55 -35.02 7.92 26.80
N TRP A 56 -35.35 6.86 26.04
CA TRP A 56 -35.41 6.93 24.59
C TRP A 56 -36.70 6.30 24.02
N LYS A 57 -37.50 7.13 23.34
CA LYS A 57 -38.59 6.69 22.46
C LYS A 57 -38.09 6.74 21.01
N SER A 58 -37.96 5.57 20.39
CA SER A 58 -37.64 5.45 18.96
C SER A 58 -38.92 5.62 18.14
N ASN A 59 -39.00 6.67 17.32
CA ASN A 59 -39.94 6.70 16.19
C ASN A 59 -39.26 5.97 15.01
N LYS A 60 -39.69 4.73 14.76
CA LYS A 60 -39.30 3.98 13.56
C LYS A 60 -40.12 4.46 12.38
N THR A 61 -39.49 5.21 11.47
CA THR A 61 -39.94 5.33 10.08
C THR A 61 -38.82 4.83 9.19
N SER A 62 -38.95 3.59 8.73
CA SER A 62 -37.96 2.92 7.87
C SER A 62 -38.28 3.23 6.41
N ILE A 63 -37.43 4.02 5.75
CA ILE A 63 -37.30 3.99 4.28
C ILE A 63 -36.11 3.09 3.97
N ALA A 64 -36.41 1.95 3.35
CA ALA A 64 -35.40 1.03 2.85
C ALA A 64 -34.80 1.59 1.55
N THR A 65 -33.48 1.67 1.49
CA THR A 65 -32.75 1.75 0.22
C THR A 65 -31.75 0.60 0.20
N GLN A 66 -32.07 -0.39 -0.64
CA GLN A 66 -31.22 -1.52 -0.98
C GLN A 66 -30.09 -1.05 -1.89
N THR A 67 -28.85 -1.45 -1.60
CA THR A 67 -28.01 -2.27 -2.50
C THR A 67 -26.68 -2.58 -1.82
N ASN A 68 -26.52 -3.85 -1.42
CA ASN A 68 -25.24 -4.57 -1.51
C ASN A 68 -25.56 -6.05 -1.56
N ILE A 69 -25.13 -6.68 -2.65
CA ILE A 69 -25.21 -8.11 -2.90
C ILE A 69 -24.08 -8.76 -2.09
N ALA A 70 -24.44 -9.35 -0.96
CA ALA A 70 -23.74 -10.49 -0.41
C ALA A 70 -24.73 -11.66 -0.50
N ILE A 71 -24.38 -12.68 -1.28
CA ILE A 71 -25.16 -13.92 -1.37
C ILE A 71 -24.97 -14.63 -0.04
N ALA A 72 -25.89 -14.39 0.88
CA ALA A 72 -26.13 -15.23 2.04
C ALA A 72 -27.47 -15.93 1.80
N VAL A 73 -27.42 -17.24 1.54
CA VAL A 73 -28.61 -18.09 1.46
C VAL A 73 -29.18 -18.23 2.88
N PRO A 74 -30.46 -17.94 3.12
CA PRO A 74 -31.07 -18.17 4.42
C PRO A 74 -31.56 -19.62 4.51
N ILE A 75 -30.98 -20.40 5.42
CA ILE A 75 -31.52 -21.71 5.83
C ILE A 75 -32.67 -21.45 6.80
N GLN A 76 -33.91 -21.65 6.36
CA GLN A 76 -35.09 -21.73 7.24
C GLN A 76 -35.30 -23.19 7.64
N ASN A 77 -34.94 -23.52 8.88
CA ASN A 77 -35.32 -24.79 9.51
C ASN A 77 -36.77 -24.68 10.01
N HIS A 78 -37.73 -25.18 9.22
CA HIS A 78 -39.06 -25.50 9.71
C HIS A 78 -39.07 -26.99 10.10
N LEU A 79 -38.89 -27.28 11.39
CA LEU A 79 -39.12 -28.63 11.92
C LEU A 79 -40.62 -28.92 11.93
N GLN A 80 -41.07 -29.80 11.04
CA GLN A 80 -42.26 -30.62 11.27
C GLN A 80 -41.82 -32.07 11.38
N SER A 81 -42.09 -32.64 12.55
CA SER A 81 -41.79 -34.01 12.94
C SER A 81 -42.82 -34.95 12.31
N THR A 82 -42.43 -35.68 11.27
CA THR A 82 -43.07 -36.95 10.90
C THR A 82 -42.03 -38.07 11.00
N ARG A 83 -42.41 -39.12 11.73
CA ARG A 83 -41.53 -40.14 12.29
C ARG A 83 -41.92 -41.49 11.68
N SER A 84 -41.26 -41.87 10.59
CA SER A 84 -41.17 -43.25 10.07
C SER A 84 -40.43 -43.26 8.74
N ASP A 85 -39.27 -43.94 8.71
CA ASP A 85 -38.42 -44.35 7.56
C ASP A 85 -36.95 -43.89 7.69
N ALA A 86 -36.25 -44.50 8.64
CA ALA A 86 -34.92 -44.08 9.12
C ALA A 86 -33.72 -44.86 8.54
N GLN A 87 -33.82 -45.49 7.36
CA GLN A 87 -32.70 -46.29 6.81
C GLN A 87 -32.29 -45.98 5.36
N SER A 88 -33.00 -45.10 4.65
CA SER A 88 -32.62 -44.66 3.29
C SER A 88 -32.13 -43.21 3.20
N SER A 89 -32.24 -42.44 4.29
CA SER A 89 -31.93 -41.00 4.32
C SER A 89 -30.44 -40.69 4.49
N GLU A 90 -29.63 -41.60 5.04
CA GLU A 90 -28.24 -41.31 5.42
C GLU A 90 -27.28 -41.31 4.20
N LYS A 91 -27.66 -41.99 3.11
CA LYS A 91 -26.83 -42.09 1.90
C LYS A 91 -26.94 -40.87 0.97
N ILE A 92 -28.00 -40.06 1.11
CA ILE A 92 -28.23 -38.88 0.27
C ILE A 92 -27.45 -37.66 0.79
N GLU A 93 -27.18 -37.57 2.09
CA GLU A 93 -26.44 -36.44 2.68
C GLU A 93 -24.93 -36.51 2.40
N THR A 94 -24.34 -37.71 2.30
CA THR A 94 -22.89 -37.88 2.04
C THR A 94 -22.50 -37.46 0.63
N ASP A 95 -23.34 -37.77 -0.36
CA ASP A 95 -23.06 -37.43 -1.77
C ASP A 95 -23.13 -35.91 -2.00
N ASN A 96 -24.07 -35.23 -1.35
CA ASN A 96 -24.20 -33.77 -1.42
C ASN A 96 -23.02 -33.01 -0.77
N LEU A 97 -22.51 -33.52 0.36
CA LEU A 97 -21.35 -32.91 1.04
C LEU A 97 -20.07 -33.04 0.20
N SER A 98 -19.87 -34.21 -0.43
CA SER A 98 -18.70 -34.44 -1.28
C SER A 98 -18.66 -33.49 -2.49
N GLY A 99 -19.79 -33.30 -3.16
CA GLY A 99 -19.90 -32.36 -4.29
C GLY A 99 -19.61 -30.91 -3.89
N PHE A 100 -20.14 -30.47 -2.73
CA PHE A 100 -19.84 -29.14 -2.20
C PHE A 100 -18.36 -28.94 -1.88
N LEU A 101 -17.71 -29.93 -1.25
CA LEU A 101 -16.29 -29.84 -0.91
C LEU A 101 -15.39 -29.79 -2.16
N ILE A 102 -15.73 -30.54 -3.21
CA ILE A 102 -15.03 -30.48 -4.51
C ILE A 102 -15.17 -29.08 -5.12
N GLN A 103 -16.39 -28.54 -5.18
CA GLN A 103 -16.63 -27.20 -5.72
C GLN A 103 -15.86 -26.12 -4.94
N GLN A 104 -15.81 -26.23 -3.60
CA GLN A 104 -15.02 -25.32 -2.77
C GLN A 104 -13.52 -25.43 -3.09
N ALA A 105 -12.98 -26.65 -3.22
CA ALA A 105 -11.58 -26.87 -3.57
C ALA A 105 -11.24 -26.26 -4.94
N GLU A 106 -12.11 -26.41 -5.93
CA GLU A 106 -11.93 -25.80 -7.26
C GLU A 106 -11.89 -24.27 -7.21
N ILE A 107 -12.75 -23.65 -6.39
CA ILE A 107 -12.77 -22.20 -6.19
C ILE A 107 -11.47 -21.72 -5.52
N PHE A 108 -10.98 -22.46 -4.51
CA PHE A 108 -9.72 -22.14 -3.84
C PHE A 108 -8.52 -22.28 -4.79
N GLU A 109 -8.46 -23.36 -5.57
CA GLU A 109 -7.40 -23.59 -6.54
C GLU A 109 -7.40 -22.51 -7.63
N ALA A 110 -8.57 -22.17 -8.18
CA ALA A 110 -8.70 -21.07 -9.13
C ALA A 110 -8.20 -19.74 -8.53
N GLY A 111 -8.49 -19.48 -7.26
CA GLY A 111 -7.97 -18.32 -6.54
C GLY A 111 -6.44 -18.30 -6.42
N LEU A 112 -5.83 -19.45 -6.08
CA LEU A 112 -4.37 -19.58 -6.01
C LEU A 112 -3.71 -19.36 -7.37
N GLN A 113 -4.28 -19.92 -8.44
CA GLN A 113 -3.80 -19.74 -9.81
C GLN A 113 -3.83 -18.27 -10.24
N ILE A 114 -4.89 -17.53 -9.90
CA ILE A 114 -4.99 -16.09 -10.18
C ILE A 114 -3.89 -15.31 -9.45
N LYS A 115 -3.65 -15.62 -8.17
CA LYS A 115 -2.58 -14.97 -7.39
C LYS A 115 -1.22 -15.23 -8.01
N TRP A 116 -0.93 -16.49 -8.38
CA TRP A 116 0.35 -16.85 -8.97
C TRP A 116 0.58 -16.19 -10.33
N ARG A 117 -0.44 -16.17 -11.21
CA ARG A 117 -0.37 -15.43 -12.48
C ARG A 117 -0.12 -13.94 -12.26
N THR A 118 -0.72 -13.34 -11.22
CA THR A 118 -0.47 -11.94 -10.89
C THR A 118 1.00 -11.71 -10.52
N VAL A 119 1.58 -12.59 -9.70
CA VAL A 119 3.01 -12.53 -9.33
C VAL A 119 3.89 -12.61 -10.58
N GLN A 120 3.62 -13.55 -11.48
CA GLN A 120 4.37 -13.65 -12.74
C GLN A 120 4.27 -12.38 -13.58
N SER A 121 3.05 -11.84 -13.76
CA SER A 121 2.86 -10.61 -14.53
C SER A 121 3.61 -9.43 -13.92
N VAL A 122 3.70 -9.34 -12.59
CA VAL A 122 4.52 -8.32 -11.91
C VAL A 122 6.00 -8.50 -12.22
N MET A 123 6.51 -9.73 -12.19
CA MET A 123 7.90 -10.02 -12.50
C MET A 123 8.23 -9.75 -13.98
N GLU A 124 7.38 -10.17 -14.90
CA GLU A 124 7.53 -9.92 -16.34
C GLU A 124 7.48 -8.42 -16.66
N ALA A 125 6.57 -7.67 -16.02
CA ALA A 125 6.51 -6.22 -16.14
C ALA A 125 7.78 -5.57 -15.60
N ALA A 126 8.28 -6.03 -14.44
CA ALA A 126 9.49 -5.49 -13.84
C ALA A 126 10.72 -5.76 -14.71
N ASP A 127 10.86 -6.97 -15.26
CA ASP A 127 11.96 -7.33 -16.16
C ASP A 127 11.91 -6.50 -17.45
N LYS A 128 10.74 -6.38 -18.07
CA LYS A 128 10.59 -5.59 -19.30
C LYS A 128 10.87 -4.10 -19.08
N CYS A 129 10.42 -3.54 -17.96
CA CYS A 129 10.56 -2.10 -17.68
C CYS A 129 11.91 -1.73 -17.06
N PHE A 130 12.55 -2.63 -16.31
CA PHE A 130 13.72 -2.31 -15.50
C PHE A 130 14.87 -3.33 -15.62
N GLY A 131 14.68 -4.50 -16.23
CA GLY A 131 15.67 -5.59 -16.28
C GLY A 131 17.04 -5.14 -16.78
N ASN A 132 17.10 -4.43 -17.91
CA ASN A 132 18.36 -3.88 -18.43
C ASN A 132 19.05 -2.93 -17.44
N LEU A 133 18.28 -2.06 -16.76
CA LEU A 133 18.81 -1.12 -15.78
C LEU A 133 19.33 -1.85 -14.54
N ILE A 134 18.66 -2.92 -14.12
CA ILE A 134 19.07 -3.76 -12.98
C ILE A 134 20.39 -4.46 -13.30
N LEU A 135 20.49 -5.07 -14.48
CA LEU A 135 21.71 -5.75 -14.92
C LEU A 135 22.89 -4.76 -15.02
N GLN A 136 22.66 -3.57 -15.57
CA GLN A 136 23.67 -2.51 -15.60
C GLN A 136 24.10 -2.09 -14.19
N CYS A 137 23.16 -1.84 -13.28
CA CYS A 137 23.49 -1.47 -11.90
C CYS A 137 24.31 -2.56 -11.20
N LYS A 138 23.92 -3.84 -11.34
CA LYS A 138 24.63 -4.98 -10.76
C LYS A 138 26.04 -5.12 -11.33
N ALA A 139 26.20 -5.06 -12.66
CA ALA A 139 27.50 -5.14 -13.31
C ALA A 139 28.44 -4.01 -12.87
N THR A 140 27.91 -2.79 -12.76
CA THR A 140 28.65 -1.62 -12.31
C THR A 140 29.07 -1.72 -10.83
N LEU A 141 28.18 -2.21 -9.97
CA LEU A 141 28.49 -2.46 -8.56
C LEU A 141 29.55 -3.56 -8.41
N ASP A 142 29.39 -4.70 -9.10
CA ASP A 142 30.34 -5.80 -9.09
C ASP A 142 31.73 -5.38 -9.59
N GLY A 143 31.78 -4.58 -10.66
CA GLY A 143 33.03 -4.04 -11.18
C GLY A 143 33.73 -3.12 -10.18
N THR A 144 32.96 -2.30 -9.46
CA THR A 144 33.48 -1.41 -8.41
C THR A 144 34.03 -2.23 -7.23
N LEU A 145 33.25 -3.20 -6.73
CA LEU A 145 33.61 -4.02 -5.57
C LEU A 145 34.81 -4.93 -5.84
N ARG A 146 34.90 -5.54 -7.03
CA ARG A 146 35.95 -6.53 -7.33
C ARG A 146 37.28 -5.91 -7.72
N TYR A 147 37.26 -4.81 -8.45
CA TYR A 147 38.46 -4.28 -9.08
C TYR A 147 38.95 -2.97 -8.45
N GLY A 148 38.20 -2.41 -7.47
CA GLY A 148 38.47 -1.06 -6.99
C GLY A 148 38.36 -0.02 -8.11
N ASN A 149 37.78 -0.40 -9.25
CA ASN A 149 37.47 0.47 -10.38
C ASN A 149 36.23 1.30 -10.02
N GLY A 150 36.29 1.99 -8.88
CA GLY A 150 35.46 3.14 -8.63
C GLY A 150 35.74 4.11 -9.77
N PRO A 151 34.78 4.38 -10.66
CA PRO A 151 34.98 5.35 -11.69
C PRO A 151 35.23 6.67 -10.99
N CYS A 152 36.29 7.33 -11.43
CA CYS A 152 36.67 8.63 -10.94
C CYS A 152 35.43 9.54 -11.00
N GLN A 153 35.16 10.30 -9.92
CA GLN A 153 34.14 11.33 -9.95
C GLN A 153 34.39 12.17 -11.20
N PRO A 154 33.48 12.17 -12.19
CA PRO A 154 33.73 12.94 -13.39
C PRO A 154 33.81 14.39 -12.96
N LEU A 155 34.75 15.15 -13.54
CA LEU A 155 34.82 16.62 -13.48
C LEU A 155 33.55 17.23 -14.11
N SER A 156 32.40 16.93 -13.53
CA SER A 156 31.08 17.32 -14.00
C SER A 156 30.72 18.62 -13.31
N SER A 157 30.17 19.55 -14.08
CA SER A 157 29.58 20.76 -13.50
C SER A 157 28.27 20.41 -12.79
N HIS A 158 27.90 21.23 -11.81
CA HIS A 158 26.60 21.15 -11.14
C HIS A 158 25.44 21.11 -12.16
N GLY A 159 25.50 21.94 -13.21
CA GLY A 159 24.48 21.96 -14.27
C GLY A 159 24.35 20.62 -15.00
N SER A 160 25.47 19.97 -15.37
CA SER A 160 25.44 18.67 -16.03
C SER A 160 24.80 17.56 -15.17
N LEU A 161 24.98 17.64 -13.84
CA LEU A 161 24.33 16.70 -12.93
C LEU A 161 22.83 16.97 -12.80
N VAL A 162 22.41 18.23 -12.66
CA VAL A 162 20.99 18.61 -12.65
C VAL A 162 20.28 18.14 -13.92
N ASP A 163 20.90 18.34 -15.09
CA ASP A 163 20.36 17.89 -16.37
C ASP A 163 20.22 16.35 -16.41
N ALA A 164 21.24 15.63 -15.93
CA ALA A 164 21.22 14.17 -15.90
C ALA A 164 20.17 13.62 -14.93
N PHE A 165 19.98 14.25 -13.76
CA PHE A 165 18.91 13.90 -12.83
C PHE A 165 17.54 14.16 -13.43
N SER A 166 17.35 15.31 -14.08
CA SER A 166 16.09 15.68 -14.72
C SER A 166 15.72 14.69 -15.81
N TYR A 167 16.68 14.36 -16.69
CA TYR A 167 16.51 13.35 -17.72
C TYR A 167 16.14 11.98 -17.12
N ARG A 168 16.88 11.54 -16.10
CA ARG A 168 16.59 10.24 -15.45
C ARG A 168 15.23 10.22 -14.77
N ASN A 169 14.79 11.32 -14.17
CA ASN A 169 13.48 11.42 -13.53
C ASN A 169 12.35 11.26 -14.55
N VAL A 170 12.48 11.86 -15.74
CA VAL A 170 11.52 11.68 -16.84
C VAL A 170 11.53 10.23 -17.32
N GLU A 171 12.71 9.67 -17.60
CA GLU A 171 12.83 8.27 -18.04
C GLU A 171 12.24 7.29 -17.01
N CYS A 172 12.52 7.51 -15.72
CA CYS A 172 12.01 6.70 -14.63
C CYS A 172 10.48 6.80 -14.53
N ALA A 173 9.92 8.00 -14.67
CA ALA A 173 8.47 8.20 -14.69
C ALA A 173 7.80 7.43 -15.84
N GLU A 174 8.37 7.45 -17.05
CA GLU A 174 7.85 6.68 -18.19
C GLU A 174 7.93 5.17 -17.96
N ARG A 175 9.03 4.68 -17.39
CA ARG A 175 9.18 3.26 -17.03
C ARG A 175 8.18 2.83 -15.95
N ILE A 176 7.97 3.66 -14.93
CA ILE A 176 6.95 3.42 -13.88
C ILE A 176 5.55 3.39 -14.51
N ARG A 177 5.22 4.33 -15.41
CA ARG A 177 3.93 4.33 -16.12
C ARG A 177 3.75 3.07 -16.96
N THR A 178 4.79 2.67 -17.68
CA THR A 178 4.79 1.43 -18.49
C THR A 178 4.59 0.21 -17.60
N PHE A 179 5.34 0.11 -16.50
CA PHE A 179 5.23 -0.97 -15.52
C PHE A 179 3.80 -1.05 -14.97
N ALA A 180 3.26 0.07 -14.48
CA ALA A 180 1.90 0.15 -13.97
C ALA A 180 0.85 -0.30 -15.00
N SER A 181 1.00 0.10 -16.28
CA SER A 181 0.08 -0.27 -17.35
C SER A 181 0.07 -1.76 -17.68
N MET A 182 1.16 -2.47 -17.38
CA MET A 182 1.28 -3.92 -17.58
C MET A 182 0.71 -4.73 -16.42
N LEU A 183 0.43 -4.11 -15.28
CA LEU A 183 -0.06 -4.81 -14.10
C LEU A 183 -1.53 -5.25 -14.28
N PRO A 184 -1.87 -6.49 -13.88
CA PRO A 184 -3.26 -6.96 -13.85
C PRO A 184 -4.20 -5.97 -13.15
N GLY A 185 -5.27 -5.58 -13.84
CA GLY A 185 -6.27 -4.62 -13.38
C GLY A 185 -6.06 -3.19 -13.85
N ALA A 186 -4.83 -2.78 -14.20
CA ALA A 186 -4.53 -1.39 -14.55
C ALA A 186 -5.27 -0.90 -15.81
N SER A 187 -5.44 -1.76 -16.81
CA SER A 187 -6.17 -1.43 -18.05
C SER A 187 -7.65 -1.09 -17.83
N LYS A 188 -8.22 -1.49 -16.68
CA LYS A 188 -9.62 -1.23 -16.33
C LYS A 188 -9.82 0.11 -15.59
N LEU A 189 -8.73 0.76 -15.19
CA LEU A 189 -8.78 2.08 -14.57
C LEU A 189 -9.18 3.14 -15.60
N ASP A 190 -9.91 4.16 -15.17
CA ASP A 190 -10.11 5.37 -15.98
C ASP A 190 -8.82 6.20 -16.05
N ASP A 191 -8.76 7.15 -16.98
CA ASP A 191 -7.53 7.90 -17.23
C ASP A 191 -7.10 8.77 -16.04
N SER A 192 -8.06 9.31 -15.27
CA SER A 192 -7.76 10.03 -14.02
C SER A 192 -7.10 9.11 -12.98
N SER A 193 -7.61 7.89 -12.85
CA SER A 193 -7.06 6.86 -11.98
C SER A 193 -5.70 6.36 -12.47
N LYS A 194 -5.47 6.25 -13.78
CA LYS A 194 -4.15 5.91 -14.34
C LYS A 194 -3.11 6.98 -14.03
N GLU A 195 -3.46 8.26 -14.17
CA GLU A 195 -2.56 9.35 -13.78
C GLU A 195 -2.27 9.34 -12.26
N SER A 196 -3.26 8.93 -11.45
CA SER A 196 -3.10 8.79 -9.99
C SER A 196 -2.07 7.73 -9.57
N VAL A 197 -1.78 6.76 -10.43
CA VAL A 197 -0.80 5.69 -10.16
C VAL A 197 0.64 6.24 -10.20
N VAL A 198 0.88 7.28 -11.01
CA VAL A 198 2.22 7.84 -11.27
C VAL A 198 2.40 9.20 -10.57
N LEU A 199 1.61 9.50 -9.54
CA LEU A 199 1.76 10.71 -8.74
C LEU A 199 3.19 10.87 -8.21
N GLY A 200 3.66 12.12 -8.10
CA GLY A 200 5.07 12.40 -7.81
C GLY A 200 5.59 11.81 -6.50
N TRP A 201 4.77 11.75 -5.44
CA TRP A 201 5.17 11.08 -4.20
C TRP A 201 5.31 9.56 -4.38
N LYS A 202 4.40 8.90 -5.12
CA LYS A 202 4.49 7.46 -5.43
C LYS A 202 5.73 7.15 -6.27
N ARG A 203 6.09 8.03 -7.21
CA ARG A 203 7.35 7.96 -7.96
C ARG A 203 8.57 8.04 -7.05
N SER A 204 8.53 8.91 -6.05
CA SER A 204 9.62 9.06 -5.07
C SER A 204 9.78 7.79 -4.24
N VAL A 205 8.68 7.21 -3.75
CA VAL A 205 8.68 5.91 -3.04
C VAL A 205 9.25 4.80 -3.93
N PHE A 206 8.79 4.73 -5.18
CA PHE A 206 9.28 3.74 -6.14
C PHE A 206 10.79 3.83 -6.31
N TRP A 207 11.30 5.05 -6.48
CA TRP A 207 12.72 5.30 -6.60
C TRP A 207 13.48 4.87 -5.33
N MET A 208 13.02 5.26 -4.13
CA MET A 208 13.68 4.92 -2.87
C MET A 208 13.71 3.40 -2.64
N VAL A 209 12.57 2.72 -2.72
CA VAL A 209 12.46 1.25 -2.56
C VAL A 209 13.34 0.49 -3.55
N ARG A 210 13.44 0.94 -4.81
CA ARG A 210 14.30 0.29 -5.80
C ARG A 210 15.79 0.57 -5.60
N LYS A 211 16.13 1.69 -4.96
CA LYS A 211 17.52 2.08 -4.72
C LYS A 211 18.05 1.61 -3.39
N ALA A 212 17.20 1.36 -2.40
CA ALA A 212 17.56 0.96 -1.06
C ALA A 212 18.59 -0.18 -0.98
N PRO A 213 18.49 -1.28 -1.77
CA PRO A 213 19.50 -2.35 -1.71
C PRO A 213 20.89 -1.85 -2.16
N ASN A 214 20.93 -0.93 -3.13
CA ASN A 214 22.18 -0.39 -3.65
C ASN A 214 22.77 0.71 -2.75
N MET A 215 21.96 1.30 -1.86
CA MET A 215 22.41 2.36 -0.95
C MET A 215 23.08 1.78 0.31
N LEU A 216 22.62 0.62 0.79
CA LEU A 216 23.09 0.04 2.05
C LEU A 216 24.11 -1.09 1.91
N HIS A 217 24.28 -1.70 0.73
CA HIS A 217 25.27 -2.76 0.51
C HIS A 217 26.72 -2.26 0.39
N GLY A 218 27.03 -1.06 0.90
CA GLY A 218 28.39 -0.72 1.27
C GLY A 218 28.86 -1.69 2.34
N SER A 219 29.81 -2.58 2.00
CA SER A 219 30.60 -3.32 2.99
C SER A 219 31.02 -2.36 4.10
N PRO A 220 31.10 -2.77 5.39
CA PRO A 220 31.60 -1.92 6.47
C PRO A 220 33.03 -1.36 6.22
N ALA A 221 33.74 -1.86 5.20
CA ALA A 221 35.00 -1.30 4.70
C ALA A 221 34.83 -0.06 3.78
N PHE A 222 33.63 0.21 3.26
CA PHE A 222 33.24 1.36 2.44
C PHE A 222 32.12 2.11 3.17
N ALA A 223 32.49 2.71 4.30
CA ALA A 223 31.61 3.50 5.13
C ALA A 223 31.09 4.72 4.35
N TYR A 224 29.77 4.86 4.18
CA TYR A 224 28.97 6.03 3.78
C TYR A 224 29.37 6.89 2.56
N GLU A 225 30.64 6.99 2.18
CA GLU A 225 31.18 7.92 1.18
C GLU A 225 30.81 7.55 -0.27
N ASP A 226 30.30 6.33 -0.49
CA ASP A 226 30.19 5.70 -1.81
C ASP A 226 28.75 5.31 -2.22
N CYS A 227 27.71 5.98 -1.69
CA CYS A 227 26.38 5.83 -2.25
C CYS A 227 26.33 6.47 -3.65
N TYR A 228 26.33 5.64 -4.70
CA TYR A 228 26.30 6.09 -6.09
C TYR A 228 24.93 5.93 -6.73
N ILE A 229 24.37 7.04 -7.20
CA ILE A 229 23.22 7.00 -8.12
C ILE A 229 23.78 7.21 -9.52
N ASN A 230 23.73 6.19 -10.39
CA ASN A 230 23.99 6.41 -11.82
C ASN A 230 22.92 7.38 -12.36
N CYS A 231 23.27 8.33 -13.21
CA CYS A 231 22.35 9.31 -13.79
C CYS A 231 22.58 9.43 -15.31
N GLY A 232 21.56 9.08 -16.08
CA GLY A 232 21.50 9.27 -17.54
C GLY A 232 22.42 8.37 -18.39
N ILE A 233 22.51 8.71 -19.68
CA ILE A 233 23.25 7.98 -20.74
C ILE A 233 24.77 7.96 -20.48
N ARG A 234 25.27 8.90 -19.67
CA ARG A 234 26.70 9.07 -19.39
C ARG A 234 27.17 8.34 -18.13
N ASP A 235 26.28 7.56 -17.50
CA ASP A 235 26.59 6.81 -16.27
C ASP A 235 27.19 7.71 -15.17
N LEU A 236 26.70 8.96 -15.08
CA LEU A 236 27.21 9.92 -14.10
C LEU A 236 26.89 9.40 -12.70
N ARG A 237 27.88 9.37 -11.81
CA ARG A 237 27.69 8.93 -10.43
C ARG A 237 27.46 10.12 -9.52
N CYS A 238 26.29 10.18 -8.89
CA CYS A 238 26.01 11.13 -7.83
C CYS A 238 26.44 10.54 -6.49
N SER A 239 27.60 10.98 -5.97
CA SER A 239 28.09 10.67 -4.62
C SER A 239 27.29 11.42 -3.56
N GLN A 240 27.51 11.10 -2.29
CA GLN A 240 26.90 11.84 -1.17
C GLN A 240 27.20 13.34 -1.25
N TYR A 241 28.44 13.73 -1.59
CA TYR A 241 28.81 15.13 -1.82
C TYR A 241 27.88 15.83 -2.82
N TRP A 242 27.59 15.18 -3.96
CA TRP A 242 26.69 15.76 -4.95
C TRP A 242 25.24 15.75 -4.50
N GLN A 243 24.79 14.75 -3.76
CA GLN A 243 23.45 14.72 -3.17
C GLN A 243 23.26 15.88 -2.19
N GLU A 244 24.25 16.13 -1.32
CA GLU A 244 24.29 17.26 -0.38
C GLU A 244 24.41 18.61 -1.09
N SER A 245 25.13 18.67 -2.22
CA SER A 245 25.23 19.89 -3.02
C SER A 245 23.95 20.19 -3.82
N LEU A 246 23.19 19.17 -4.22
CA LEU A 246 22.02 19.30 -5.10
C LEU A 246 20.70 19.40 -4.34
N SER A 247 20.66 19.00 -3.06
CA SER A 247 19.43 18.92 -2.28
C SER A 247 19.65 19.23 -0.81
N ASP A 248 18.57 19.59 -0.12
CA ASP A 248 18.60 19.92 1.29
C ASP A 248 19.07 18.72 2.14
N ALA A 249 19.95 18.97 3.11
CA ALA A 249 20.53 17.94 3.98
C ALA A 249 19.47 17.12 4.74
N HIS A 250 18.34 17.73 5.11
CA HIS A 250 17.23 17.05 5.77
C HIS A 250 16.52 16.09 4.81
N ILE A 251 16.39 16.42 3.52
CA ILE A 251 15.84 15.49 2.52
C ILE A 251 16.75 14.28 2.39
N ASN A 252 18.05 14.50 2.23
CA ASN A 252 19.00 13.40 2.10
C ASN A 252 18.96 12.49 3.33
N THR A 253 19.00 13.07 4.53
CA THR A 253 18.87 12.33 5.79
C THR A 253 17.59 11.51 5.82
N PHE A 254 16.46 12.09 5.39
CA PHE A 254 15.18 11.38 5.31
C PHE A 254 15.23 10.23 4.30
N ILE A 255 15.75 10.45 3.10
CA ILE A 255 15.87 9.42 2.04
C ILE A 255 16.72 8.25 2.53
N TYR A 256 17.90 8.52 3.10
CA TYR A 256 18.78 7.47 3.60
C TYR A 256 18.12 6.67 4.72
N LYS A 257 17.52 7.36 5.68
CA LYS A 257 16.79 6.70 6.77
C LYS A 257 15.61 5.86 6.25
N PHE A 258 14.85 6.38 5.28
CA PHE A 258 13.75 5.65 4.66
C PHE A 258 14.25 4.36 3.97
N CYS A 259 15.35 4.45 3.21
CA CYS A 259 15.97 3.30 2.58
C CYS A 259 16.50 2.28 3.61
N GLU A 260 17.09 2.75 4.71
CA GLU A 260 17.53 1.91 5.83
C GLU A 260 16.37 1.15 6.48
N GLU A 261 15.30 1.86 6.84
CA GLU A 261 14.10 1.26 7.43
C GLU A 261 13.41 0.29 6.46
N PHE A 262 13.48 0.55 5.15
CA PHE A 262 12.94 -0.33 4.12
C PHE A 262 13.73 -1.63 3.99
N GLU A 263 15.06 -1.58 3.92
CA GLU A 263 15.89 -2.80 3.85
C GLU A 263 15.76 -3.64 5.12
N ASP A 264 15.61 -3.00 6.28
CA ASP A 264 15.35 -3.69 7.56
C ASP A 264 14.06 -4.54 7.52
N ILE A 265 13.10 -4.24 6.64
CA ILE A 265 11.90 -5.09 6.46
C ILE A 265 12.28 -6.50 6.00
N GLY A 266 13.38 -6.66 5.24
CA GLY A 266 13.85 -7.95 4.77
C GLY A 266 12.91 -8.58 3.74
N LEU A 267 12.39 -7.76 2.82
CA LEU A 267 11.58 -8.23 1.69
C LEU A 267 12.46 -8.79 0.57
N THR A 268 12.02 -9.88 -0.06
CA THR A 268 12.62 -10.35 -1.31
C THR A 268 12.36 -9.37 -2.45
N GLU A 269 13.12 -9.43 -3.55
CA GLU A 269 12.89 -8.55 -4.72
C GLU A 269 11.45 -8.63 -5.24
N MET A 270 10.88 -9.84 -5.28
CA MET A 270 9.49 -10.08 -5.67
C MET A 270 8.48 -9.43 -4.71
N GLU A 271 8.68 -9.58 -3.40
CA GLU A 271 7.83 -8.95 -2.37
C GLU A 271 7.90 -7.42 -2.44
N SER A 272 9.09 -6.86 -2.67
CA SER A 272 9.30 -5.43 -2.86
C SER A 272 8.56 -4.90 -4.09
N LEU A 273 8.55 -5.63 -5.21
CA LEU A 273 7.78 -5.27 -6.41
C LEU A 273 6.27 -5.31 -6.16
N LEU A 274 5.78 -6.28 -5.38
CA LEU A 274 4.37 -6.34 -4.99
C LEU A 274 4.00 -5.20 -4.05
N LEU A 275 4.86 -4.86 -3.08
CA LEU A 275 4.66 -3.69 -2.23
C LEU A 275 4.59 -2.40 -3.06
N LEU A 276 5.42 -2.27 -4.10
CA LEU A 276 5.34 -1.14 -5.03
C LEU A 276 4.01 -1.11 -5.79
N ALA A 277 3.46 -2.26 -6.19
CA ALA A 277 2.13 -2.33 -6.78
C ALA A 277 1.04 -1.91 -5.78
N VAL A 278 1.16 -2.32 -4.51
CA VAL A 278 0.27 -1.88 -3.41
C VAL A 278 0.28 -0.35 -3.27
N VAL A 279 1.46 0.26 -3.21
CA VAL A 279 1.62 1.73 -3.13
C VAL A 279 1.08 2.43 -4.39
N MET A 280 1.34 1.88 -5.57
CA MET A 280 0.88 2.42 -6.84
C MET A 280 -0.65 2.54 -6.91
N PHE A 281 -1.36 1.49 -6.49
CA PHE A 281 -2.81 1.45 -6.51
C PHE A 281 -3.46 2.01 -5.23
N GLU A 282 -2.68 2.57 -4.30
CA GLU A 282 -3.23 3.20 -3.11
C GLU A 282 -4.20 4.33 -3.50
N PRO A 283 -5.48 4.28 -3.06
CA PRO A 283 -6.45 5.31 -3.36
C PRO A 283 -6.08 6.60 -2.63
N ILE A 284 -6.13 7.72 -3.35
CA ILE A 284 -5.81 9.03 -2.77
C ILE A 284 -6.90 9.39 -1.75
N ALA A 285 -6.50 9.57 -0.49
CA ALA A 285 -7.40 10.05 0.54
C ALA A 285 -7.68 11.56 0.34
N GLY A 286 -8.95 11.94 0.18
CA GLY A 286 -9.39 13.33 0.28
C GLY A 286 -9.68 14.09 -1.02
N GLY A 287 -9.56 13.46 -2.19
CA GLY A 287 -10.06 14.04 -3.44
C GLY A 287 -11.58 13.93 -3.57
N GLU A 288 -12.25 14.95 -4.09
CA GLU A 288 -13.64 14.80 -4.56
C GLU A 288 -13.66 13.67 -5.60
N VAL A 289 -14.41 12.61 -5.30
CA VAL A 289 -14.45 11.42 -6.14
C VAL A 289 -15.30 11.72 -7.36
N SER A 290 -14.66 12.21 -8.43
CA SER A 290 -15.34 12.48 -9.71
C SER A 290 -15.92 11.20 -10.33
N ASN A 291 -15.33 10.03 -10.03
CA ASN A 291 -15.79 8.72 -10.47
C ASN A 291 -15.80 7.67 -9.34
N PRO A 292 -16.96 7.40 -8.69
CA PRO A 292 -17.03 6.44 -7.59
C PRO A 292 -16.71 5.00 -8.01
N LYS A 293 -16.97 4.63 -9.28
CA LYS A 293 -16.65 3.29 -9.80
C LYS A 293 -15.15 3.10 -9.96
N GLY A 294 -14.44 4.11 -10.48
CA GLY A 294 -12.98 4.10 -10.60
C GLY A 294 -12.31 3.96 -9.23
N HIS A 295 -12.78 4.72 -8.24
CA HIS A 295 -12.29 4.63 -6.87
C HIS A 295 -12.52 3.25 -6.25
N GLN A 296 -13.71 2.65 -6.43
CA GLN A 296 -13.99 1.30 -5.94
C GLN A 296 -13.09 0.26 -6.60
N LEU A 297 -12.87 0.35 -7.91
CA LEU A 297 -12.00 -0.54 -8.64
C LEU A 297 -10.54 -0.42 -8.18
N SER A 298 -10.03 0.80 -8.01
CA SER A 298 -8.68 1.04 -7.49
C SER A 298 -8.49 0.40 -6.11
N ARG A 299 -9.47 0.53 -5.22
CA ARG A 299 -9.47 -0.12 -3.91
C ARG A 299 -9.44 -1.65 -4.00
N LEU A 300 -10.19 -2.25 -4.93
CA LEU A 300 -10.17 -3.71 -5.15
C LEU A 300 -8.82 -4.17 -5.67
N ILE A 301 -8.20 -3.41 -6.59
CA ILE A 301 -6.86 -3.72 -7.11
C ILE A 301 -5.82 -3.61 -5.99
N HIS A 302 -5.82 -2.52 -5.22
CA HIS A 302 -4.97 -2.34 -4.06
C HIS A 302 -5.10 -3.51 -3.07
N GLN A 303 -6.33 -3.88 -2.70
CA GLN A 303 -6.58 -5.01 -1.81
C GLN A 303 -6.05 -6.32 -2.38
N HIS A 304 -6.26 -6.58 -3.68
CA HIS A 304 -5.75 -7.78 -4.35
C HIS A 304 -4.23 -7.93 -4.25
N TYR A 305 -3.47 -6.86 -4.54
CA TYR A 305 -2.01 -6.89 -4.39
C TYR A 305 -1.58 -7.04 -2.93
N GLY A 306 -2.29 -6.41 -1.99
CA GLY A 306 -2.05 -6.57 -0.55
C GLY A 306 -2.25 -8.02 -0.07
N ASP A 307 -3.33 -8.66 -0.52
CA ASP A 307 -3.65 -10.06 -0.19
C ASP A 307 -2.63 -11.04 -0.79
N ILE A 308 -2.08 -10.72 -1.96
CA ILE A 308 -0.99 -11.50 -2.57
C ILE A 308 0.30 -11.34 -1.77
N LEU A 309 0.71 -10.10 -1.50
CA LEU A 309 1.93 -9.82 -0.72
C LEU A 309 1.86 -10.51 0.65
N PHE A 310 0.75 -10.36 1.38
CA PHE A 310 0.57 -11.00 2.67
C PHE A 310 0.54 -12.54 2.57
N GLY A 311 -0.05 -13.07 1.50
CA GLY A 311 -0.03 -14.51 1.21
C GLY A 311 1.39 -15.06 1.04
N LEU A 312 2.24 -14.35 0.30
CA LEU A 312 3.65 -14.72 0.10
C LEU A 312 4.47 -14.61 1.39
N LEU A 313 4.28 -13.52 2.15
CA LEU A 313 4.94 -13.36 3.45
C LEU A 313 4.58 -14.49 4.41
N LYS A 314 3.29 -14.85 4.48
CA LYS A 314 2.82 -15.97 5.30
C LYS A 314 3.42 -17.31 4.86
N GLN A 315 3.64 -17.51 3.57
CA GLN A 315 4.26 -18.73 3.04
C GLN A 315 5.77 -18.78 3.31
N ARG A 316 6.45 -17.63 3.24
CA ARG A 316 7.90 -17.52 3.43
C ARG A 316 8.32 -17.60 4.90
N CYS A 317 7.57 -16.95 5.79
CA CYS A 317 7.93 -16.89 7.20
C CYS A 317 7.90 -18.28 7.84
N SER A 318 8.96 -18.63 8.58
CA SER A 318 9.10 -19.94 9.21
C SER A 318 8.14 -20.11 10.39
N ASP A 319 7.82 -19.01 11.07
CA ASP A 319 6.88 -18.96 12.19
C ASP A 319 6.05 -17.67 12.23
N LYS A 320 5.10 -17.62 13.18
CA LYS A 320 4.19 -16.47 13.36
C LYS A 320 4.90 -15.23 13.91
N THR A 321 5.99 -15.38 14.64
CA THR A 321 6.73 -14.26 15.25
C THR A 321 7.49 -13.48 14.20
N GLU A 322 8.12 -14.17 13.23
CA GLU A 322 8.75 -13.56 12.06
C GLU A 322 7.73 -12.75 11.25
N LEU A 323 6.56 -13.35 10.96
CA LEU A 323 5.49 -12.67 10.23
C LEU A 323 5.00 -11.41 10.96
N VAL A 324 4.76 -11.48 12.27
CA VAL A 324 4.37 -10.31 13.08
C VAL A 324 5.42 -9.22 13.03
N THR A 325 6.71 -9.60 13.11
CA THR A 325 7.82 -8.65 13.04
C THR A 325 7.84 -7.92 11.71
N ILE A 326 7.73 -8.65 10.59
CA ILE A 326 7.66 -8.05 9.24
C ILE A 326 6.43 -7.15 9.11
N CYS A 327 5.26 -7.58 9.59
CA CYS A 327 4.05 -6.75 9.55
C CYS A 327 4.21 -5.44 10.33
N GLN A 328 4.85 -5.46 11.50
CA GLN A 328 5.15 -4.25 12.27
C GLN A 328 6.14 -3.32 11.55
N LYS A 329 7.10 -3.88 10.81
CA LYS A 329 8.02 -3.08 9.98
C LYS A 329 7.29 -2.48 8.77
N LEU A 330 6.40 -3.24 8.12
CA LEU A 330 5.53 -2.74 7.05
C LEU A 330 4.59 -1.64 7.53
N GLU A 331 4.01 -1.76 8.73
CA GLU A 331 3.18 -0.70 9.31
C GLU A 331 3.97 0.60 9.47
N ARG A 332 5.20 0.53 10.01
CA ARG A 332 6.11 1.67 10.10
C ARG A 332 6.44 2.26 8.73
N PHE A 333 6.70 1.42 7.73
CA PHE A 333 6.90 1.85 6.36
C PHE A 333 5.70 2.63 5.81
N PHE A 334 4.47 2.14 5.99
CA PHE A 334 3.26 2.85 5.57
C PHE A 334 3.05 4.18 6.32
N CYS A 335 3.46 4.28 7.59
CA CYS A 335 3.52 5.57 8.28
C CYS A 335 4.53 6.52 7.61
N ALA A 336 5.72 6.04 7.27
CA ALA A 336 6.74 6.85 6.59
C ALA A 336 6.29 7.33 5.20
N LEU A 337 5.44 6.57 4.48
CA LEU A 337 4.86 7.02 3.21
C LEU A 337 4.08 8.33 3.34
N GLN A 338 3.41 8.56 4.47
CA GLN A 338 2.71 9.82 4.72
C GLN A 338 3.68 10.99 4.80
N ASP A 339 4.89 10.75 5.31
CA ASP A 339 5.92 11.79 5.37
C ASP A 339 6.53 12.04 4.00
N VAL A 340 6.69 11.00 3.15
CA VAL A 340 7.05 11.18 1.73
C VAL A 340 6.01 12.03 1.01
N TYR A 341 4.72 11.79 1.26
CA TYR A 341 3.63 12.58 0.69
C TYR A 341 3.73 14.06 1.09
N LYS A 342 3.88 14.35 2.39
CA LYS A 342 4.03 15.72 2.89
C LYS A 342 5.26 16.41 2.33
N LEU A 343 6.38 15.68 2.26
CA LEU A 343 7.63 16.19 1.70
C LEU A 343 7.44 16.57 0.22
N HIS A 344 6.79 15.68 -0.55
CA HIS A 344 6.48 15.94 -1.94
C HIS A 344 5.55 17.15 -2.12
N GLU A 345 4.48 17.28 -1.33
CA GLU A 345 3.61 18.47 -1.37
C GLU A 345 4.39 19.76 -1.09
N TYR A 346 5.21 19.75 -0.04
CA TYR A 346 6.05 20.90 0.33
C TYR A 346 6.93 21.37 -0.83
N TYR A 347 7.62 20.45 -1.51
CA TYR A 347 8.48 20.81 -2.65
C TYR A 347 7.70 21.11 -3.93
N ALA A 348 6.58 20.44 -4.17
CA ALA A 348 5.72 20.73 -5.32
C ALA A 348 5.22 22.17 -5.27
N ASP A 349 4.82 22.67 -4.10
CA ASP A 349 4.36 24.06 -3.93
C ASP A 349 5.49 25.10 -4.15
N ILE A 350 6.75 24.75 -3.84
CA ILE A 350 7.91 25.62 -4.06
C ILE A 350 8.27 25.71 -5.55
N PHE A 351 8.31 24.56 -6.24
CA PHE A 351 8.78 24.50 -7.64
C PHE A 351 7.67 24.77 -8.66
N TYR A 352 6.41 24.55 -8.29
CA TYR A 352 5.25 24.74 -9.14
C TYR A 352 4.16 25.52 -8.39
N PRO A 353 4.39 26.81 -8.06
CA PRO A 353 3.39 27.60 -7.37
C PRO A 353 2.10 27.62 -8.19
N ARG A 354 0.98 27.23 -7.56
CA ARG A 354 -0.34 27.27 -8.19
C ARG A 354 -0.61 28.71 -8.64
N GLN A 355 -0.64 28.92 -9.94
CA GLN A 355 -0.94 30.23 -10.55
C GLN A 355 -2.38 30.65 -10.31
#